data_AF-A0A524MUX7-F1
#
_entry.id   AF-A0A524MUX7-F1
#
_cell.length_a   1.000
_cell.length_b   1.000
_cell.length_c   1.000
_cell.angle_alpha   90.00
_cell.angle_beta   90.00
_cell.angle_gamma   90.00
#
_symmetry.space_group_name_H-M   'P 1'
#
loop_
_entity.id
_entity.type
_entity.pdbx_description
1 polymer ?
#
loop_
_entity_poly.entity_id
_entity_poly.type
_entity_poly.pdbx_seq_one_letter_code
_entity_poly.pdbx_strand_id
1 'polypeptide(L)'
;MEAISTRQLLDRFADAIDANGIAAVPADLFISFVDVARSVDASPVAVAVLVDPTEPDVVRERAFCKVSVQVVGRSGPIAPLTGSSLSRGIPQPV
;
A
#
# COMPACT_ATOMS: atom_id res chain seq x y z
N MET A 1 -19.62 0.69 9.62
CA MET A 1 -18.36 1.39 9.34
C MET A 1 -18.03 1.08 7.89
N GLU A 2 -18.18 2.04 6.98
CA GLU A 2 -17.86 1.82 5.55
C GLU A 2 -16.38 1.46 5.41
N ALA A 3 -16.09 0.37 4.70
CA ALA A 3 -14.71 0.00 4.38
C ALA A 3 -14.18 1.00 3.34
N ILE A 4 -13.24 1.85 3.76
CA ILE A 4 -12.53 2.74 2.84
C ILE A 4 -11.62 1.87 1.96
N SER A 5 -11.72 2.01 0.65
CA SER A 5 -10.81 1.30 -0.27
C SER A 5 -9.39 1.84 -0.16
N THR A 6 -8.38 1.00 -0.43
CA THR A 6 -6.96 1.40 -0.44
C THR A 6 -6.70 2.65 -1.28
N ARG A 7 -7.41 2.80 -2.40
CA ARG A 7 -7.30 3.99 -3.27
C ARG A 7 -7.83 5.25 -2.59
N GLN A 8 -9.03 5.19 -2.00
CA GLN A 8 -9.60 6.33 -1.27
C GLN A 8 -8.74 6.71 -0.06
N LEU A 9 -8.08 5.74 0.59
CA LEU A 9 -7.15 6.01 1.68
C LEU A 9 -5.91 6.77 1.18
N LEU A 10 -5.32 6.33 0.06
CA LEU A 10 -4.19 7.01 -0.58
C LEU A 10 -4.55 8.44 -1.03
N ASP A 11 -5.70 8.62 -1.65
CA ASP A 11 -6.18 9.92 -2.13
C ASP A 11 -6.35 10.90 -0.95
N ARG A 12 -7.00 10.47 0.15
CA ARG A 12 -7.14 11.28 1.37
C ARG A 12 -5.80 11.65 1.99
N PHE A 13 -4.81 10.74 1.91
CA PHE A 13 -3.48 10.98 2.43
C PHE A 13 -2.74 12.04 1.59
N ALA A 14 -2.82 11.91 0.27
CA ALA A 14 -2.26 12.88 -0.66
C ALA A 14 -2.90 14.26 -0.49
N ASP A 15 -4.24 14.32 -0.43
CA ASP A 15 -4.97 15.58 -0.21
C ASP A 15 -4.55 16.27 1.09
N ALA A 16 -4.34 15.50 2.16
CA ALA A 16 -3.90 16.05 3.45
C ALA A 16 -2.47 16.61 3.39
N ILE A 17 -1.56 15.91 2.71
CA ILE A 17 -0.18 16.39 2.48
C ILE A 17 -0.20 17.64 1.60
N ASP A 18 -0.92 17.64 0.49
CA ASP A 18 -0.97 18.75 -0.46
C ASP A 18 -1.56 20.02 0.18
N ALA A 19 -2.57 19.87 1.05
CA ALA A 19 -3.22 20.99 1.69
C ALA A 19 -2.38 21.61 2.82
N ASN A 20 -1.77 20.79 3.68
CA ASN A 20 -1.21 21.26 4.96
C ASN A 20 0.17 20.65 5.32
N GLY A 21 0.75 19.86 4.42
CA GLY A 21 2.00 19.14 4.66
C GLY A 21 1.83 17.88 5.50
N ILE A 22 2.83 17.00 5.47
CA ILE A 22 2.79 15.70 6.14
C ILE A 22 2.74 15.76 7.67
N ALA A 23 3.16 16.89 8.27
CA ALA A 23 3.05 17.13 9.71
C ALA A 23 1.60 17.31 10.19
N ALA A 24 0.70 17.77 9.30
CA ALA A 24 -0.69 18.02 9.61
C ALA A 24 -1.61 16.82 9.33
N VAL A 25 -1.07 15.72 8.82
CA VAL A 25 -1.86 14.52 8.50
C VAL A 25 -2.38 13.88 9.81
N PRO A 26 -3.69 13.58 9.91
CA PRO A 26 -4.27 12.99 11.12
C PRO A 26 -3.65 11.64 11.48
N ALA A 27 -3.46 11.39 12.78
CA ALA A 27 -2.88 10.14 13.28
C ALA A 27 -3.70 8.90 12.87
N ASP A 28 -5.04 8.99 12.85
CA ASP A 28 -5.91 7.89 12.42
C ASP A 28 -5.69 7.51 10.94
N LEU A 29 -5.33 8.50 10.11
CA LEU A 29 -5.02 8.28 8.70
C LEU A 29 -3.67 7.59 8.53
N PHE A 30 -2.68 7.94 9.36
CA PHE A 30 -1.40 7.21 9.44
C PHE A 30 -1.60 5.76 9.87
N ILE A 31 -2.38 5.51 10.94
CA ILE A 31 -2.64 4.15 11.44
C ILE A 31 -3.25 3.29 10.33
N SER A 32 -4.31 3.81 9.69
CA SER A 32 -4.97 3.12 8.58
C SER A 32 -4.02 2.83 7.42
N PHE A 33 -3.15 3.78 7.07
CA PHE A 33 -2.17 3.61 6.01
C PHE A 33 -1.08 2.59 6.36
N VAL A 34 -0.59 2.61 7.60
CA VAL A 34 0.40 1.65 8.10
C VAL A 34 -0.14 0.23 8.10
N ASP A 35 -1.40 0.02 8.47
CA ASP A 35 -2.03 -1.29 8.44
C ASP A 35 -2.14 -1.83 7.02
N VAL A 36 -2.51 -0.99 6.06
CA VAL A 36 -2.49 -1.36 4.63
C VAL A 36 -1.07 -1.63 4.14
N ALA A 37 -0.10 -0.81 4.52
CA ALA A 37 1.31 -1.02 4.15
C ALA A 37 1.84 -2.37 4.68
N ARG A 38 1.47 -2.74 5.91
CA ARG A 38 1.83 -4.03 6.52
C ARG A 38 1.15 -5.21 5.82
N SER A 39 -0.10 -5.07 5.40
CA SER A 39 -0.82 -6.18 4.74
C SER A 39 -0.24 -6.54 3.37
N VAL A 40 0.46 -5.61 2.72
CA VAL A 40 1.16 -5.82 1.43
C VAL A 40 2.68 -6.04 1.59
N ASP A 41 3.14 -6.29 2.82
CA ASP A 41 4.56 -6.47 3.17
C ASP A 41 5.46 -5.31 2.69
N ALA A 42 4.96 -4.07 2.79
CA ALA A 42 5.73 -2.89 2.41
C ALA A 42 6.95 -2.73 3.32
N SER A 43 7.99 -2.07 2.78
CA SER A 43 9.26 -1.88 3.48
C SER A 43 9.08 -1.32 4.91
N PRO A 44 9.48 -2.06 5.95
CA PRO A 44 9.29 -1.65 7.34
C PRO A 44 10.13 -0.42 7.69
N VAL A 45 11.29 -0.24 7.06
CA VAL A 45 12.14 0.95 7.24
C VAL A 45 11.45 2.19 6.68
N ALA A 46 10.85 2.10 5.50
CA ALA A 46 10.11 3.23 4.92
C ALA A 46 8.88 3.59 5.76
N VAL A 47 8.18 2.59 6.30
CA VAL A 47 7.06 2.81 7.22
C VAL A 47 7.52 3.49 8.52
N ALA A 48 8.65 3.07 9.10
CA ALA A 48 9.21 3.67 10.31
C ALA A 48 9.56 5.16 10.09
N VAL A 49 10.25 5.47 9.00
CA VAL A 49 10.60 6.85 8.63
C VAL A 49 9.35 7.71 8.42
N LEU A 50 8.30 7.15 7.81
CA LEU A 50 7.06 7.87 7.53
C LEU A 50 6.35 8.35 8.81
N VAL A 51 6.31 7.51 9.83
CA VAL A 51 5.58 7.79 11.08
C VAL A 51 6.43 8.52 12.14
N ASP A 52 7.73 8.66 11.92
CA ASP A 52 8.62 9.35 12.85
C ASP A 52 8.46 10.88 12.72
N PRO A 53 7.94 11.58 13.74
CA PRO A 53 7.76 13.04 13.69
C PRO A 53 9.08 13.82 13.86
N THR A 54 10.19 13.15 14.20
CA THR A 54 11.52 13.77 14.33
C THR A 54 12.26 13.82 12.99
N GLU A 55 11.82 13.03 12.02
CA GLU A 55 12.33 13.08 10.66
C GLU A 55 11.86 14.36 9.95
N PRO A 56 12.70 14.98 9.09
CA PRO A 56 12.29 16.12 8.30
C PRO A 56 11.08 15.80 7.42
N ASP A 57 10.16 16.75 7.25
CA ASP A 57 8.94 16.55 6.46
C ASP A 57 9.21 16.03 5.04
N VAL A 58 10.23 16.57 4.37
CA VAL A 58 10.65 16.12 3.03
C VAL A 58 11.12 14.66 2.99
N VAL A 59 11.67 14.14 4.09
CA VAL A 59 12.09 12.74 4.21
C VAL A 59 10.86 11.85 4.40
N ARG A 60 9.92 12.28 5.25
CA ARG A 60 8.65 11.59 5.51
C ARG A 60 7.77 11.53 4.24
N GLU A 61 7.67 12.61 3.48
CA GLU A 61 6.92 12.66 2.21
C GLU A 61 7.52 11.73 1.16
N ARG A 62 8.85 11.67 1.08
CA ARG A 62 9.54 10.69 0.22
C ARG A 62 9.27 9.25 0.66
N ALA A 63 9.23 9.00 1.96
CA ALA A 63 8.87 7.70 2.51
C ALA A 63 7.43 7.34 2.15
N PHE A 64 6.48 8.28 2.27
CA PHE A 64 5.10 8.12 1.81
C PHE A 64 5.05 7.68 0.35
N CYS A 65 5.68 8.42 -0.56
CA CYS A 65 5.73 8.04 -1.99
C CYS A 65 6.23 6.61 -2.21
N LYS A 66 7.32 6.20 -1.53
CA LYS A 66 7.87 4.85 -1.65
C LYS A 66 6.92 3.77 -1.14
N VAL A 67 6.22 4.02 -0.03
CA VAL A 67 5.25 3.08 0.54
C VAL A 67 4.01 3.02 -0.35
N SER A 68 3.51 4.15 -0.82
CA SER A 68 2.34 4.24 -1.70
C SER A 68 2.54 3.47 -3.01
N VAL A 69 3.74 3.54 -3.62
CA VAL A 69 4.07 2.73 -4.81
C VAL A 69 4.02 1.24 -4.51
N GLN A 70 4.53 0.80 -3.35
CA GLN A 70 4.46 -0.61 -2.94
C GLN A 70 3.01 -1.04 -2.69
N VAL A 71 2.23 -0.20 -2.01
CA VAL A 71 0.81 -0.41 -1.77
C VAL A 71 0.06 -0.56 -3.08
N VAL A 72 0.18 0.39 -4.01
CA VAL A 72 -0.51 0.28 -5.31
C VAL A 72 -0.03 -0.93 -6.12
N GLY A 73 1.29 -1.15 -6.20
CA GLY A 73 1.87 -2.23 -6.99
C GLY A 73 1.55 -3.64 -6.48
N ARG A 74 1.29 -3.79 -5.18
CA ARG A 74 1.03 -5.09 -4.54
C ARG A 74 -0.40 -5.30 -4.10
N SER A 75 -1.20 -4.23 -4.03
CA SER A 75 -2.64 -4.36 -3.79
C SER A 75 -3.37 -5.00 -4.98
N GLY A 76 -2.77 -4.97 -6.18
CA GLY A 76 -3.23 -5.64 -7.40
C GLY A 76 -4.64 -5.23 -7.90
N PRO A 77 -4.97 -5.46 -9.18
CA PRO A 77 -6.34 -5.84 -9.53
C PRO A 77 -6.60 -7.24 -8.96
N ILE A 78 -7.85 -7.55 -8.57
CA ILE A 78 -8.26 -8.95 -8.34
C ILE A 78 -7.86 -9.72 -9.60
N ALA A 79 -6.84 -10.58 -9.50
CA ALA A 79 -6.55 -11.52 -10.58
C ALA A 79 -7.80 -12.42 -10.74
N PRO A 80 -8.34 -12.60 -11.95
CA PRO A 80 -9.28 -13.69 -12.14
C PRO A 80 -8.54 -14.98 -11.80
N LEU A 81 -9.20 -15.87 -11.07
CA LEU A 81 -8.75 -17.23 -10.85
C LEU A 81 -8.71 -17.96 -12.20
N THR A 82 -7.69 -17.68 -13.02
CA THR A 82 -7.40 -18.40 -14.26
C THR A 82 -6.00 -18.97 -14.14
N GLY A 83 -5.97 -20.19 -13.62
CA GLY A 83 -4.82 -21.07 -13.47
C GLY A 83 -5.21 -22.10 -12.39
N SER A 84 -5.42 -23.38 -12.65
CA SER A 84 -4.79 -24.21 -13.68
C SER A 84 -5.60 -25.49 -13.88
N SER A 85 -6.26 -25.64 -15.03
CA SER A 85 -6.46 -26.99 -15.57
C SER A 85 -5.39 -27.15 -16.65
N LEU A 86 -4.20 -27.58 -16.21
CA LEU A 86 -3.17 -28.03 -17.12
C LEU A 86 -3.68 -29.33 -17.74
N SER A 87 -4.15 -29.22 -18.98
CA SER A 87 -4.23 -30.32 -19.94
C SER A 87 -2.87 -30.99 -20.03
N ARG A 88 -2.59 -31.98 -19.18
CA ARG A 88 -1.51 -32.94 -19.41
C ARG A 88 -2.03 -33.99 -20.37
N GLY A 89 -1.74 -33.78 -21.65
CA GLY A 89 -1.77 -34.83 -22.64
C GLY A 89 -0.70 -35.89 -22.35
N ILE A 90 -1.17 -37.14 -22.28
CA ILE A 90 -0.62 -38.41 -22.79
C ILE A 90 0.69 -38.94 -22.15
N PRO A 91 0.69 -40.22 -21.70
CA PRO A 91 1.21 -41.31 -22.52
C PRO A 91 0.22 -42.47 -22.72
N GLN A 92 0.02 -42.91 -23.97
CA GLN A 92 -0.50 -44.24 -24.30
C GLN A 92 0.69 -45.22 -24.20
N PRO A 93 0.56 -46.30 -23.42
CA PRO A 93 0.79 -47.62 -24.02
C PRO A 93 -0.05 -48.75 -23.40
N VAL A 94 -0.72 -49.54 -24.24
CA VAL A 94 -0.91 -51.00 -24.06
C VAL A 94 -0.91 -51.68 -25.42
#